data_AF-A0A0A8Y5Z6-F1
#
_entry.id   AF-A0A0A8Y5Z6-F1
#
_cell.length_a   1.000
_cell.length_b   1.000
_cell.length_c   1.000
_cell.angle_alpha   90.00
_cell.angle_beta   90.00
_cell.angle_gamma   90.00
#
_symmetry.space_group_name_H-M   'P 1'
#
loop_
_entity.id
_entity.type
_entity.pdbx_description
1 polymer ?
#
loop_
_entity_poly.entity_id
_entity_poly.type
_entity_poly.pdbx_seq_one_letter_code
_entity_poly.pdbx_strand_id
1 'polypeptide(L)'
;MGVGRATAAPLLHALVALCALCWALSVRSVVGQSETGQLSVDASPQNARKIPDKMFGIFFEEINHAGAGGLWAELVSNRGNEKHILVS
;
A
#
# COMPACT_ATOMS: atom_id res chain seq x y z
N MET A 1 45.25 3.91 -40.64
CA MET A 1 43.88 3.74 -40.11
C MET A 1 43.83 4.38 -38.73
N GLY A 2 43.44 5.66 -38.66
CA GLY A 2 43.43 6.41 -37.41
C GLY A 2 42.20 6.04 -36.59
N VAL A 3 42.41 5.40 -35.43
CA VAL A 3 41.35 5.19 -34.44
C VAL A 3 41.09 6.54 -33.79
N GLY A 4 40.04 7.23 -34.25
CA GLY A 4 39.56 8.44 -33.61
C GLY A 4 39.16 8.12 -32.17
N ARG A 5 39.87 8.70 -31.19
CA ARG A 5 39.44 8.70 -29.79
C ARG A 5 38.09 9.41 -29.74
N ALA A 6 37.00 8.64 -29.73
CA ALA A 6 35.69 9.15 -29.39
C ALA A 6 35.78 9.68 -27.96
N THR A 7 35.81 11.01 -27.82
CA THR A 7 35.69 11.64 -26.51
C THR A 7 34.34 11.20 -25.95
N ALA A 8 34.27 10.78 -24.68
CA ALA A 8 33.01 10.31 -24.05
C ALA A 8 32.05 11.47 -23.73
N ALA A 9 32.55 12.71 -23.85
CA ALA A 9 31.81 13.94 -23.58
C ALA A 9 30.52 14.13 -24.41
N PRO A 10 30.48 14.00 -25.74
CA PRO A 10 29.26 14.20 -26.53
C PRO A 10 28.21 13.12 -26.24
N LEU A 11 28.62 11.90 -25.88
CA LEU A 11 27.72 10.84 -25.44
C LEU A 11 27.07 11.17 -24.08
N LEU A 12 27.85 11.70 -23.14
CA LEU A 12 27.35 12.14 -21.85
C LEU A 12 26.37 13.32 -22.00
N HIS A 13 26.67 14.29 -22.86
CA HIS A 13 25.75 15.41 -23.14
C HIS A 13 24.47 14.94 -23.82
N ALA A 14 24.56 14.00 -24.77
CA ALA A 14 23.39 13.40 -25.41
C ALA A 14 22.51 12.64 -24.40
N LEU A 15 23.11 11.91 -23.47
CA LEU A 15 22.38 11.21 -22.40
C LEU A 15 21.68 12.20 -21.46
N VAL A 16 22.38 13.26 -21.03
CA VAL A 16 21.80 14.29 -20.15
C VAL A 16 20.64 15.02 -20.85
N ALA A 17 20.80 15.35 -22.13
CA ALA A 17 19.74 15.97 -22.93
C ALA A 17 18.51 15.05 -23.08
N LEU A 18 18.74 13.75 -23.31
CA LEU A 18 17.68 12.75 -23.37
C LEU A 18 16.96 12.62 -22.03
N CYS A 19 17.70 12.55 -20.91
CA CYS A 19 17.11 12.50 -19.57
C CYS A 19 16.26 13.74 -19.27
N ALA A 20 16.75 14.93 -19.62
CA ALA A 20 16.02 16.19 -19.44
C ALA A 20 14.75 16.23 -20.30
N LEU A 21 14.81 15.73 -21.55
CA LEU A 21 13.67 15.62 -22.44
C LEU A 21 12.63 14.63 -21.89
N CYS A 22 13.08 13.45 -21.43
CA CYS A 22 12.21 12.45 -20.80
C CYS A 22 11.50 13.01 -19.56
N TRP A 23 12.20 13.79 -18.74
CA TRP A 23 11.64 14.43 -17.55
C TRP A 23 10.61 15.52 -17.93
N ALA A 24 10.92 16.35 -18.93
CA ALA A 24 9.99 17.36 -19.44
C ALA A 24 8.72 16.73 -20.05
N LEU A 25 8.85 15.59 -20.73
CA LEU A 25 7.73 14.85 -21.30
C LEU A 25 6.87 14.18 -20.22
N SER A 26 7.48 13.61 -19.17
CA SER A 26 6.76 12.91 -18.09
C SER A 26 6.06 13.85 -17.11
N VAL A 27 6.65 15.02 -16.82
CA VAL A 27 6.04 16.05 -15.95
C VAL A 27 4.72 16.58 -16.53
N ARG A 28 4.57 16.61 -17.87
CA ARG A 28 3.32 17.03 -18.53
C ARG A 28 2.16 16.05 -18.34
N SER A 29 2.43 14.80 -17.96
CA SER A 29 1.38 13.77 -17.78
C SER A 29 0.70 13.81 -16.40
N VAL A 30 1.23 14.58 -15.44
CA VAL A 30 0.74 14.61 -14.04
C VAL A 30 -0.12 15.83 -13.74
N VAL A 31 -0.17 16.84 -14.62
CA VAL A 31 -1.05 18.00 -14.46
C VAL A 31 -2.33 17.78 -15.27
N GLY A 32 -3.35 17.20 -14.64
CA GLY A 32 -4.68 17.11 -15.25
C GLY A 32 -5.55 15.91 -14.88
N GLN A 33 -5.04 14.93 -14.13
CA GLN A 33 -5.81 13.75 -13.72
C GLN A 33 -6.53 13.99 -12.38
N SER A 34 -7.30 15.08 -12.28
CA SER A 34 -8.32 15.21 -11.24
C SER A 34 -9.65 14.80 -11.85
N GLU A 35 -9.86 13.50 -12.02
CA GLU A 35 -11.18 13.01 -12.43
C GLU A 35 -12.19 13.38 -11.35
N THR A 36 -13.09 14.30 -11.69
CA THR A 36 -14.14 14.74 -10.78
C THR A 36 -15.22 13.66 -10.79
N GLY A 37 -15.18 12.77 -9.80
CA GLY A 37 -16.24 11.78 -9.58
C GLY A 37 -17.52 12.44 -9.09
N GLN A 38 -18.64 12.20 -9.78
CA GLN A 38 -19.96 12.64 -9.33
C GLN A 38 -20.67 11.47 -8.64
N LEU A 39 -21.05 11.65 -7.37
CA LEU A 39 -21.86 10.70 -6.59
C LEU A 39 -23.23 11.34 -6.29
N SER A 40 -24.30 10.76 -6.83
CA SER A 40 -25.68 11.13 -6.48
C SER A 40 -26.16 10.25 -5.33
N VAL A 41 -26.66 10.86 -4.26
CA VAL A 41 -27.18 10.15 -3.08
C VAL A 41 -28.67 10.44 -2.94
N ASP A 42 -29.48 9.38 -2.99
CA ASP A 42 -30.91 9.45 -2.65
C ASP A 42 -31.10 9.14 -1.16
N ALA A 43 -31.51 10.17 -0.41
CA ALA A 43 -31.77 10.08 1.03
C ALA A 43 -33.28 10.03 1.37
N SER A 44 -34.12 9.63 0.41
CA SER A 44 -35.57 9.50 0.62
C SER A 44 -35.90 8.47 1.73
N PRO A 45 -36.80 8.80 2.69
CA PRO A 45 -37.13 7.90 3.80
C PRO A 45 -37.65 6.52 3.37
N GLN A 46 -38.26 6.43 2.20
CA GLN A 46 -38.79 5.20 1.62
C GLN A 46 -37.67 4.21 1.25
N ASN A 47 -36.47 4.73 0.98
CA ASN A 47 -35.28 3.94 0.65
C ASN A 47 -34.34 3.76 1.87
N ALA A 48 -34.67 4.36 3.01
CA ALA A 48 -33.86 4.26 4.22
C ALA A 48 -34.11 2.94 4.96
N ARG A 49 -33.02 2.26 5.33
CA ARG A 49 -33.04 1.11 6.24
C ARG A 49 -32.09 1.36 7.41
N LYS A 50 -32.51 1.05 8.63
CA LYS A 50 -31.60 1.10 9.79
C LYS A 50 -30.44 0.13 9.56
N ILE A 51 -29.21 0.66 9.66
CA ILE A 51 -28.00 -0.14 9.71
C ILE A 51 -28.05 -1.02 10.97
N PRO A 52 -27.88 -2.36 10.88
CA PRO A 52 -27.90 -3.21 12.05
C PRO A 52 -26.82 -2.82 13.06
N ASP A 53 -27.15 -2.82 14.36
CA ASP A 53 -26.23 -2.43 15.43
C ASP A 53 -25.00 -3.37 15.52
N LYS A 54 -25.07 -4.54 14.87
CA LYS A 54 -23.99 -5.55 14.79
C LYS A 54 -23.33 -5.62 13.41
N MET A 55 -23.53 -4.62 12.53
CA MET A 55 -22.89 -4.59 11.22
C MET A 55 -21.36 -4.58 11.31
N PHE A 56 -20.81 -4.02 12.40
CA PHE A 56 -19.38 -3.99 12.69
C PHE A 56 -19.12 -4.65 14.05
N GLY A 57 -18.07 -5.46 14.12
CA GLY A 57 -17.65 -6.15 15.33
C GLY A 57 -16.21 -6.61 15.24
N ILE A 58 -15.69 -7.17 16.34
CA ILE A 58 -14.35 -7.74 16.41
C ILE A 58 -14.49 -9.25 16.46
N PHE A 59 -13.72 -9.96 15.65
CA PHE A 59 -13.55 -11.39 15.72
C PHE A 59 -12.21 -11.71 16.40
N PHE A 60 -12.18 -12.75 17.24
CA PHE A 60 -10.99 -13.13 17.99
C PHE A 60 -10.86 -14.66 18.04
N GLU A 61 -9.66 -15.13 17.73
CA GLU A 61 -9.20 -16.50 17.92
C GLU A 61 -7.74 -16.45 18.43
N GLU A 62 -7.29 -17.48 19.14
CA GLU A 62 -5.88 -17.62 19.50
C GLU A 62 -5.09 -18.14 18.29
N ILE A 63 -4.76 -17.23 17.36
CA ILE A 63 -3.90 -17.49 16.21
C ILE A 63 -2.85 -16.39 16.12
N ASN A 64 -1.64 -16.75 15.68
CA ASN A 64 -0.55 -15.79 15.44
C ASN A 64 -0.26 -14.83 16.61
N HIS A 65 -0.35 -15.31 17.86
CA HIS A 65 -0.17 -14.50 19.08
C HIS A 65 -1.20 -13.37 19.26
N ALA A 66 -2.41 -13.50 18.70
CA ALA A 66 -3.46 -12.51 18.88
C ALA A 66 -3.90 -12.39 20.35
N GLY A 67 -3.89 -13.49 21.11
CA GLY A 67 -4.13 -13.47 22.56
C GLY A 67 -2.81 -13.40 23.32
N ALA A 68 -2.19 -14.56 23.57
CA ALA A 68 -0.92 -14.63 24.28
C ALA A 68 0.23 -14.04 23.43
N GLY A 69 0.82 -12.94 23.91
CA GLY A 69 1.81 -12.15 23.16
C GLY A 69 1.20 -11.00 22.34
N GLY A 70 -0.13 -10.82 22.41
CA GLY A 70 -0.86 -9.74 21.77
C GLY A 70 -1.81 -9.08 22.77
N LEU A 71 -3.10 -9.42 22.71
CA LEU A 71 -4.15 -8.82 23.55
C LEU A 71 -3.94 -9.08 25.05
N TRP A 72 -3.43 -10.24 25.42
CA TRP A 72 -3.12 -10.56 26.80
C TRP A 72 -1.77 -9.94 27.18
N ALA A 73 -1.78 -9.05 28.16
CA ALA A 73 -0.62 -8.24 28.54
C ALA A 73 0.53 -9.03 29.21
N GLU A 74 0.44 -10.35 29.28
CA GLU A 74 1.49 -11.19 29.81
C GLU A 74 2.69 -11.24 28.88
N LEU A 75 3.85 -10.91 29.45
CA LEU A 75 5.11 -10.82 28.72
C LEU A 75 5.93 -12.11 28.77
N VAL A 76 5.57 -13.04 29.66
CA VAL A 76 6.31 -14.29 29.86
C VAL A 76 5.63 -15.40 29.07
N SER A 77 6.29 -15.85 28.00
CA SER A 77 5.84 -17.00 27.23
C SER A 77 6.10 -18.32 27.98
N ASN A 78 5.21 -19.30 27.79
CA ASN A 78 5.28 -20.63 28.42
C ASN A 78 5.37 -20.57 29.95
N ARG A 79 4.63 -19.67 30.60
CA ARG A 79 4.66 -19.53 32.06
C ARG A 79 4.01 -20.73 32.78
N GLY A 80 2.95 -21.29 32.20
CA GLY A 80 2.14 -22.34 32.83
C GLY A 80 2.56 -23.77 32.49
N ASN A 81 3.53 -23.97 31.60
CA ASN A 81 3.88 -25.27 31.01
C ASN A 81 2.64 -26.01 30.43
N GLU A 82 1.71 -25.26 29.83
CA GLU A 82 0.54 -25.79 29.14
C GLU A 82 0.92 -26.61 27.88
N LYS A 83 0.06 -27.57 27.52
CA LYS A 83 0.34 -28.50 26.40
C LYS A 83 0.28 -27.76 25.07
N HIS A 84 1.39 -27.79 24.33
CA HIS A 84 1.37 -27.52 22.89
C HIS A 84 0.83 -28.75 22.14
N ILE A 85 -0.31 -28.60 21.46
CA ILE A 85 -0.77 -29.59 20.48
C ILE A 85 0.03 -29.33 19.21
N LEU A 86 0.99 -30.20 18.92
CA LEU A 86 1.66 -30.21 17.61
C LEU A 86 0.66 -30.75 16.59
N VAL A 87 0.12 -29.85 15.75
CA VAL A 87 -0.61 -30.29 14.56
C VAL A 87 0.45 -30.87 13.62
N SER A 88 0.51 -32.21 13.56
CA SER A 88 1.33 -32.96 12.60
C SER A 88 0.64 -33.04 11.25
#